data_AF-A0A352RVA5-F1
#
_entry.id   AF-A0A352RVA5-F1
#
_cell.length_a   1.000
_cell.length_b   1.000
_cell.length_c   1.000
_cell.angle_alpha   90.00
_cell.angle_beta   90.00
_cell.angle_gamma   90.00
#
_symmetry.space_group_name_H-M   'P 1'
#
loop_
_entity.id
_entity.type
_entity.pdbx_description
1 polymer ?
#
loop_
_entity_poly.entity_id
_entity_poly.type
_entity_poly.pdbx_seq_one_letter_code
_entity_poly.pdbx_strand_id
1 'polypeptide(L)' 'SLQRFVDLTSAGPARIFGVEGKGRIALGYDADLTLVDLEARRTIRNDWIASVSGWTPYDGIGVTGWPIHTVVR' A
#
# COMPACT_ATOMS: atom_id res chain seq x y z
N SER A 1 -3.51 -15.08 -2.13
CA SER A 1 -4.62 -14.39 -2.83
C SER A 1 -4.58 -12.91 -2.47
N LEU A 2 -5.27 -12.06 -3.23
CA LEU A 2 -5.40 -10.63 -2.92
C LEU A 2 -6.13 -10.39 -1.60
N GLN A 3 -7.15 -11.19 -1.25
CA GLN A 3 -7.84 -11.02 0.04
C GLN A 3 -6.88 -11.21 1.21
N ARG A 4 -5.99 -12.22 1.17
CA ARG A 4 -5.01 -12.44 2.23
C ARG A 4 -4.00 -11.30 2.34
N PHE A 5 -3.62 -10.68 1.21
CA PHE A 5 -2.76 -9.50 1.23
C PHE A 5 -3.45 -8.33 1.95
N VAL A 6 -4.71 -8.02 1.60
CA VAL A 6 -5.50 -6.97 2.27
C VAL A 6 -5.69 -7.25 3.76
N ASP A 7 -5.92 -8.51 4.14
CA ASP A 7 -6.02 -8.90 5.54
C ASP A 7 -4.72 -8.64 6.32
N LEU A 8 -3.56 -8.91 5.72
CA LEU A 8 -2.27 -8.75 6.39
C LEU A 8 -1.80 -7.29 6.47
N THR A 9 -2.17 -6.46 5.49
CA THR A 9 -1.66 -5.09 5.39
C THR A 9 -2.65 -4.02 5.84
N SER A 10 -3.94 -4.34 5.96
CA SER A 10 -4.99 -3.35 6.24
C SER A 10 -6.05 -3.85 7.23
N ALA A 11 -6.88 -4.82 6.85
CA ALA A 11 -8.04 -5.24 7.68
C ALA A 11 -7.63 -5.90 9.01
N GLY A 12 -6.52 -6.66 9.02
CA GLY A 12 -5.96 -7.29 10.21
C GLY A 12 -5.43 -6.27 11.20
N PRO A 13 -4.50 -5.37 10.81
CA PRO A 13 -4.04 -4.28 11.67
C PRO A 13 -5.19 -3.42 12.22
N ALA A 14 -6.16 -3.02 11.39
CA ALA A 14 -7.32 -2.24 11.84
C ALA A 14 -8.10 -2.98 12.95
N ARG A 15 -8.27 -4.31 12.83
CA ARG A 15 -8.92 -5.13 13.85
C ARG A 15 -8.10 -5.27 15.13
N ILE A 16 -6.79 -5.52 15.01
CA ILE A 16 -5.89 -5.75 16.16
C ILE A 16 -5.75 -4.49 16.99
N PHE A 17 -5.61 -3.34 16.33
CA PHE A 17 -5.42 -2.05 17.00
C PHE A 17 -6.73 -1.32 17.30
N GLY A 18 -7.88 -1.87 16.90
CA GLY A 18 -9.19 -1.26 17.14
C GLY A 18 -9.40 0.06 16.41
N VAL A 19 -8.83 0.21 15.20
CA VAL A 19 -8.94 1.45 14.41
C VAL A 19 -10.27 1.47 13.68
N GLU A 20 -11.18 2.32 14.16
CA GLU A 20 -12.50 2.51 13.56
C GLU A 20 -12.40 3.16 12.17
N GLY A 21 -13.33 2.81 11.27
CA GLY A 21 -13.42 3.41 9.93
C GLY A 21 -12.29 3.05 8.95
N LYS A 22 -11.30 2.23 9.34
CA LYS A 22 -10.18 1.83 8.47
C LYS A 22 -10.21 0.35 8.06
N GLY A 23 -9.43 0.01 7.03
CA GLY A 23 -9.13 -1.37 6.68
C GLY A 23 -10.21 -2.13 5.91
N ARG A 24 -11.27 -1.44 5.47
CA ARG A 24 -12.36 -2.05 4.69
C ARG A 24 -12.96 -1.02 3.73
N ILE A 25 -13.34 -1.49 2.54
CA ILE A 25 -14.15 -0.72 1.59
C ILE A 25 -15.62 -1.03 1.89
N ALA A 26 -16.28 -0.16 2.64
CA ALA A 26 -17.69 -0.27 3.00
C ALA A 26 -18.28 1.12 3.31
N LEU A 27 -19.61 1.23 3.30
CA LEU A 27 -20.28 2.47 3.67
C LEU A 27 -19.94 2.84 5.13
N GLY A 28 -19.68 4.13 5.36
CA GLY A 28 -19.31 4.66 6.68
C GLY A 28 -17.83 4.51 7.05
N TYR A 29 -16.99 3.93 6.17
CA TYR A 29 -15.54 3.87 6.34
C TYR A 29 -14.85 5.03 5.62
N ASP A 30 -13.64 5.35 6.06
CA ASP A 30 -12.83 6.39 5.43
C ASP A 30 -12.45 6.00 4.01
N ALA A 31 -12.33 7.01 3.14
CA ALA A 31 -12.01 6.83 1.73
C ALA A 31 -10.49 6.67 1.49
N ASP A 32 -9.82 5.89 2.35
CA ASP A 32 -8.40 5.56 2.25
C ASP A 32 -8.22 4.39 1.29
N LEU A 33 -7.90 4.72 0.04
CA LEU A 33 -7.88 3.78 -1.07
C LEU A 33 -6.57 3.86 -1.83
N THR A 34 -6.01 2.70 -2.18
CA THR A 34 -4.86 2.59 -3.08
C THR A 34 -5.28 1.80 -4.33
N LEU A 35 -5.17 2.44 -5.50
CA LEU A 35 -5.30 1.74 -6.78
C LEU A 35 -3.96 1.12 -7.15
N VAL A 36 -3.96 -0.19 -7.41
CA VAL A 36 -2.77 -0.96 -7.76
C VAL A 36 -2.94 -1.54 -9.16
N ASP A 37 -2.01 -1.21 -10.05
CA ASP A 37 -1.86 -1.91 -11.32
C ASP A 37 -1.07 -3.21 -11.05
N LEU A 38 -1.74 -4.35 -11.20
CA LEU A 38 -1.16 -5.67 -10.89
C LEU A 38 -0.17 -6.16 -11.95
N GLU A 39 -0.16 -5.56 -13.14
CA GLU A 39 0.70 -5.96 -14.26
C GLU A 39 1.91 -5.03 -14.41
N ALA A 40 1.86 -3.83 -13.83
CA ALA A 40 2.97 -2.90 -13.81
C ALA A 40 4.25 -3.52 -13.25
N ARG A 41 5.32 -3.47 -14.04
CA ARG A 41 6.67 -3.86 -13.64
C ARG A 41 7.55 -2.64 -13.51
N ARG A 42 8.25 -2.52 -12.38
CA ARG A 42 9.17 -1.40 -12.11
C ARG A 42 10.41 -1.89 -11.38
N THR A 43 11.48 -1.10 -11.45
CA THR A 43 12.65 -1.28 -10.60
C THR A 43 12.66 -0.21 -9.53
N ILE A 44 12.87 -0.62 -8.28
CA ILE A 44 13.00 0.32 -7.18
C ILE A 44 14.33 1.06 -7.30
N ARG A 45 14.30 2.39 -7.16
CA ARG A 45 15.48 3.24 -7.31
C ARG A 45 15.55 4.29 -6.22
N ASN A 46 16.76 4.59 -5.74
CA ASN A 46 17.01 5.62 -4.73
C ASN A 46 16.59 7.03 -5.18
N ASP A 47 16.67 7.32 -6.49
CA ASP A 47 16.43 8.65 -7.07
C ASP A 47 15.01 9.21 -6.83
N TRP A 48 14.03 8.36 -6.54
CA TRP A 48 12.65 8.77 -6.26
C TRP A 48 12.19 8.48 -4.83
N ILE A 49 13.05 7.96 -3.95
CA ILE A 49 12.68 7.62 -2.58
C ILE A 49 12.44 8.88 -1.75
N ALA A 50 11.22 9.02 -1.22
CA ALA A 50 10.82 10.16 -0.38
C ALA A 50 11.17 9.98 1.12
N SER A 51 11.82 8.87 1.50
CA SER A 51 12.31 8.67 2.87
C SER A 51 13.36 9.72 3.23
N VAL A 52 13.39 10.17 4.50
CA VAL A 52 14.36 11.16 5.01
C VAL A 52 15.81 10.74 4.77
N SER A 53 16.10 9.44 4.80
CA SER A 53 17.45 8.93 4.55
C SER A 53 17.90 9.09 3.08
N GLY A 54 16.97 9.29 2.14
CA GLY A 54 17.27 9.42 0.71
C GLY A 54 17.70 8.11 0.02
N TRP A 55 17.59 6.96 0.69
CA TRP A 55 17.91 5.66 0.11
C TRP A 55 16.97 4.56 0.63
N THR A 56 16.97 3.41 -0.05
CA THR A 56 16.22 2.21 0.33
C THR A 56 17.07 0.95 0.14
N PRO A 57 16.96 -0.07 1.03
CA PRO A 57 17.64 -1.35 0.82
C PRO A 57 17.11 -2.12 -0.40
N TYR A 58 16.01 -1.67 -1.00
CA TYR A 58 15.40 -2.30 -2.17
C TYR A 58 15.86 -1.71 -3.51
N ASP A 59 16.85 -0.80 -3.51
CA ASP A 59 17.40 -0.22 -4.75
C ASP A 59 17.89 -1.31 -5.71
N GLY A 60 17.54 -1.20 -6.99
CA GLY A 60 17.85 -2.18 -8.02
C GLY A 60 16.89 -3.38 -8.09
N ILE A 61 15.97 -3.56 -7.15
CA ILE A 61 15.04 -4.70 -7.14
C ILE A 61 13.89 -4.47 -8.13
N GLY A 62 13.67 -5.44 -9.02
CA GLY A 62 12.50 -5.50 -9.90
C GLY A 62 11.26 -6.03 -9.18
N VAL A 63 10.13 -5.34 -9.29
CA VAL A 63 8.85 -5.70 -8.66
C VAL A 63 7.72 -5.69 -9.69
N THR A 64 6.67 -6.46 -9.40
CA THR A 64 5.41 -6.50 -10.18
C THR A 64 4.24 -6.19 -9.25
N GLY A 65 3.30 -5.38 -9.72
CA GLY A 65 2.24 -4.80 -8.89
C GLY A 65 2.69 -3.45 -8.35
N TRP A 66 2.06 -2.36 -8.81
CA TRP A 66 2.47 -1.00 -8.48
C TRP A 66 1.30 -0.11 -8.04
N PRO A 67 1.39 0.59 -6.90
CA PRO A 67 0.39 1.59 -6.53
C PRO A 67 0.48 2.79 -7.48
N ILE A 68 -0.60 3.08 -8.20
CA ILE A 68 -0.67 4.16 -9.19
C ILE A 68 -1.38 5.40 -8.67
N HIS A 69 -2.29 5.23 -7.70
CA HIS A 69 -2.95 6.32 -6.99
C HIS A 69 -3.21 5.94 -5.54
N THR A 70 -3.10 6.94 -4.67
CA THR A 70 -3.49 6.86 -3.27
C THR A 70 -4.43 8.02 -2.97
N VAL A 71 -5.62 7.71 -2.48
CA VAL A 71 -6.61 8.67 -2.01
C VAL A 71 -6.64 8.56 -0.49
N VAL A 72 -6.48 9.70 0.17
CA VAL A 72 -6.58 9.84 1.62
C VAL A 72 -7.53 11.01 1.88
N ARG A 73 -8.37 10.89 2.90
CA ARG A 73 -9.24 11.97 3.38
C ARG A 73 -8.97 12.27 4.83
#